data_AF-A0A7C4S7V5-F1
#
_entry.id   AF-A0A7C4S7V5-F1
#
_cell.length_a   1.000
_cell.length_b   1.000
_cell.length_c   1.000
_cell.angle_alpha   90.00
_cell.angle_beta   90.00
_cell.angle_gamma   90.00
#
_symmetry.space_group_name_H-M   'P 1'
#
loop_
_entity.id
_entity.type
_entity.pdbx_description
1 polymer ?
#
loop_
_entity_poly.entity_id
_entity_poly.type
_entity_poly.pdbx_seq_one_letter_code
_entity_poly.pdbx_strand_id
1 'polypeptide(L)' 'MKYRLMDLLACPICKKFPLELKVFTESEIQPPKKINRCELYCAYHNIEVSSNVSTE' A
#
# COMPACT_ATOMS: atom_id res chain seq x y z
N MET A 1 -0.69 7.03 7.88
CA MET A 1 0.25 6.30 6.99
C MET A 1 -0.17 4.84 6.91
N LYS A 2 0.12 4.12 5.82
CA LYS A 2 -0.09 2.66 5.80
C LYS A 2 0.86 1.99 6.79
N TYR A 3 0.33 1.21 7.73
CA TYR A 3 1.13 0.55 8.78
C TYR A 3 2.21 -0.39 8.24
N ARG A 4 1.97 -1.04 7.09
CA ARG A 4 2.95 -1.89 6.41
C ARG A 4 4.26 -1.19 6.04
N LEU A 5 4.25 0.14 5.94
CA LEU A 5 5.48 0.89 5.68
C LEU A 5 6.42 0.87 6.89
N MET A 6 5.90 0.72 8.12
CA MET A 6 6.73 0.63 9.32
C MET A 6 7.62 -0.62 9.31
N ASP A 7 7.16 -1.71 8.70
CA ASP A 7 7.92 -2.96 8.57
C ASP A 7 9.16 -2.83 7.66
N LEU A 8 9.20 -1.77 6.83
CA LEU A 8 10.31 -1.45 5.94
C LEU A 8 11.27 -0.41 6.52
N LEU A 9 10.83 0.36 7.52
CA LEU A 9 11.59 1.48 8.06
C LEU A 9 12.51 1.03 9.19
N ALA A 10 13.82 1.18 9.00
CA ALA A 10 14.83 1.04 10.05
C ALA A 10 15.37 2.41 10.47
N CYS A 11 15.91 2.52 11.69
CA CYS A 11 16.57 3.76 12.11
C CYS A 11 17.75 4.08 11.16
N PRO A 12 17.82 5.27 10.54
CA PRO A 12 18.86 5.59 9.56
C PRO A 12 20.27 5.71 10.18
N ILE A 13 20.35 5.93 11.50
CA ILE A 13 21.62 6.10 12.22
C ILE A 13 22.17 4.74 12.67
N CYS A 14 21.34 3.93 13.34
CA CYS A 14 21.81 2.69 13.99
C CYS A 14 21.28 1.40 13.34
N LYS A 15 20.45 1.51 12.30
CA LYS A 15 19.84 0.39 11.57
C LYS A 15 19.05 -0.60 12.45
N LYS A 16 18.66 -0.19 13.66
CA LYS A 16 17.78 -0.98 14.52
C LYS A 16 16.38 -1.00 13.94
N PHE A 17 15.82 -2.20 13.99
CA PHE A 17 14.45 -2.54 13.65
C PHE A 17 13.94 -3.52 14.72
N PRO A 18 12.67 -3.46 15.14
CA PRO A 18 11.63 -2.50 14.73
C PRO A 18 11.74 -1.13 15.44
N LEU A 19 11.14 -0.10 14.85
CA LEU A 19 10.98 1.21 15.49
C LEU A 19 9.78 1.21 16.45
N GLU A 20 9.87 2.01 17.51
CA GLU A 20 8.74 2.23 18.43
C GLU A 20 7.73 3.19 17.79
N LEU A 21 6.48 2.73 17.62
CA LEU A 21 5.41 3.53 17.02
C LEU A 21 4.57 4.21 18.10
N LYS A 22 4.49 5.54 18.06
CA LYS A 22 3.58 6.34 18.90
C LYS A 22 2.60 7.07 18.00
N VAL A 23 1.32 6.75 18.11
CA VAL A 23 0.25 7.31 17.28
C VAL A 23 -0.48 8.40 18.07
N PHE A 24 -0.49 9.62 17.52
CA PHE A 24 -1.21 10.76 18.09
C PHE A 24 -2.56 11.01 17.40
N THR A 25 -2.66 10.61 16.13
CA THR A 25 -3.87 10.77 15.32
C THR A 25 -3.91 9.63 14.31
N GLU A 26 -5.06 8.98 14.22
CA GLU A 26 -5.33 7.94 13.25
C GLU A 26 -6.50 8.38 12.35
N SER A 27 -6.43 8.03 11.07
CA SER A 27 -7.51 8.24 10.13
C SER A 27 -7.78 6.96 9.36
N GLU A 28 -9.06 6.57 9.29
CA GLU A 28 -9.49 5.47 8.44
C GLU A 28 -9.57 5.96 6.99
N ILE A 29 -8.88 5.25 6.11
CA ILE A 29 -8.90 5.50 4.67
C ILE A 29 -9.91 4.52 4.07
N GLN A 30 -11.06 5.03 3.64
CA GLN A 30 -12.02 4.21 2.90
C GLN A 30 -11.40 3.79 1.55
N PRO A 31 -11.52 2.51 1.16
CA PRO A 31 -11.04 2.08 -0.14
C PRO A 31 -11.75 2.87 -1.24
N PRO A 32 -11.04 3.27 -2.31
CA PRO A 32 -11.65 4.01 -3.40
C PRO A 32 -12.73 3.14 -4.07
N LYS A 33 -13.88 3.75 -4.39
CA LYS A 33 -15.01 3.06 -5.04
C LYS A 33 -14.64 2.44 -6.40
N LYS A 34 -13.68 3.05 -7.10
CA LYS A 34 -13.11 2.55 -8.35
C LYS A 34 -11.62 2.36 -8.15
N ILE A 35 -11.16 1.12 -8.35
CA ILE A 35 -9.74 0.78 -8.34
C ILE A 35 -9.35 0.54 -9.80
N ASN A 36 -8.38 1.31 -10.28
CA ASN A 36 -7.74 1.02 -11.55
C ASN A 36 -6.92 -0.26 -11.38
N ARG A 37 -7.43 -1.35 -11.96
CA ARG A 37 -6.76 -2.65 -11.97
C ARG A 37 -5.52 -2.55 -12.87
N CYS A 38 -4.32 -2.69 -12.30
CA CYS A 38 -3.12 -2.83 -13.11
C CYS A 38 -2.83 -4.31 -13.40
N GLU A 39 -2.22 -4.59 -14.55
CA GLU A 39 -1.92 -5.94 -15.03
C GLU A 39 -1.13 -6.76 -13.99
N LEU A 40 -0.08 -6.17 -13.44
CA LEU A 40 0.76 -6.80 -12.41
C LEU A 40 -0.02 -7.18 -11.14
N TYR A 41 -0.92 -6.31 -10.67
CA TYR A 41 -1.71 -6.56 -9.46
C TYR A 41 -2.78 -7.64 -9.71
N CYS A 42 -3.44 -7.60 -10.86
CA CYS A 42 -4.44 -8.60 -11.23
C CYS A 42 -3.81 -9.98 -11.49
N ALA A 43 -2.64 -10.03 -12.14
CA ALA A 43 -1.89 -11.27 -12.33
C ALA A 43 -1.48 -11.92 -11.00
N TYR A 44 -1.04 -11.13 -10.01
CA TYR A 44 -0.75 -11.63 -8.66
C TYR A 44 -1.97 -12.29 -7.99
N HIS A 45 -3.16 -11.80 -8.31
CA HIS A 45 -4.43 -12.34 -7.81
C HIS A 45 -5.07 -13.39 -8.73
N ASN A 46 -4.39 -13.83 -9.81
CA ASN A 46 -4.93 -14.71 -10.85
C ASN A 46 -6.25 -14.20 -11.47
N ILE A 47 -6.38 -12.88 -11.63
CA ILE A 47 -7.51 -12.21 -12.27
C ILE A 47 -7.08 -11.74 -13.65
N GLU A 48 -7.81 -12.12 -14.70
CA GLU A 48 -7.58 -11.62 -16.05
C GLU A 48 -8.05 -10.15 -16.17
N VAL A 49 -7.21 -9.29 -16.73
CA VAL A 49 -7.57 -7.88 -16.99
C VAL A 49 -8.26 -7.80 -18.34
N SER A 50 -9.60 -7.74 -18.34
CA SER A 50 -10.35 -7.38 -19.55
C SER A 50 -10.03 -5.93 -19.92
N SER A 51 -9.33 -5.74 -21.04
CA SER A 51 -8.88 -4.46 -21.57
C SER A 51 -10.05 -3.53 -21.90
N ASN A 52 -10.47 -2.73 -20.93
CA ASN A 52 -11.18 -1.47 -21.10
C ASN A 52 -10.72 -0.52 -19.99
N VAL A 53 -9.41 -0.24 -19.96
CA VAL A 53 -8.84 0.77 -19.07
C VAL A 53 -8.80 2.07 -19.88
N SER A 54 -9.77 2.93 -19.58
CA SER A 54 -9.93 4.27 -20.13
C SER A 54 -8.61 5.02 -20.13
N THR A 55 -8.16 5.38 -21.32
CA THR A 55 -7.42 6.60 -21.59
C THR A 55 -8.19 7.78 -21.02
N GLU A 56 -7.59 8.48 -20.06
CA GLU A 56 -7.56 9.95 -19.87
C GLU A 56 -6.87 10.30 -18.54
#